data_AF-A0A090QWG7-F1
#
_entry.id   AF-A0A090QWG7-F1
#
_cell.length_a   1.000
_cell.length_b   1.000
_cell.length_c   1.000
_cell.angle_alpha   90.00
_cell.angle_beta   90.00
_cell.angle_gamma   90.00
#
_symmetry.space_group_name_H-M   'P 1'
#
loop_
_entity.id
_entity.type
_entity.pdbx_description
1 polymer ?
#
loop_
_entity_poly.entity_id
_entity_poly.type
_entity_poly.pdbx_seq_one_letter_code
_entity_poly.pdbx_strand_id
1 'polypeptide(L)'
;MYQSALYRHGERAEKFLSNDKKSQAVICECEMVTCGEVEYAIKDLDVHNLVDLRRRTRIGMGPCQGELCSYRAAGLFSEYGKKTGNQASHLLEEFLEERWKGIKPVFWGDALREGEFTYWIYEGLFGVSDLPEQATTSATDEETA
;
A
#
# COMPACT_ATOMS: atom_id res chain seq x y z
N MET A 1 15.37 12.14 8.32
CA MET A 1 14.25 11.33 7.80
C MET A 1 13.59 10.45 8.86
N TYR A 2 14.31 9.91 9.85
CA TYR A 2 13.81 8.85 10.73
C TYR A 2 12.89 9.25 11.88
N GLN A 3 12.67 10.54 12.13
CA GLN A 3 11.83 11.00 13.26
C GLN A 3 10.39 10.47 13.16
N SER A 4 9.79 10.46 11.97
CA SER A 4 8.44 9.91 11.77
C SER A 4 8.36 8.40 12.01
N ALA A 5 9.42 7.65 11.68
CA ALA A 5 9.49 6.22 11.92
C ALA A 5 9.66 5.91 13.42
N LEU A 6 10.53 6.65 14.10
CA LEU A 6 10.71 6.56 15.55
C LEU A 6 9.43 6.92 16.32
N TYR A 7 8.71 7.95 15.89
CA TYR A 7 7.43 8.33 16.52
C TYR A 7 6.35 7.24 16.36
N ARG A 8 6.32 6.55 15.21
CA ARG A 8 5.32 5.51 14.93
C ARG A 8 5.66 4.16 15.57
N HIS A 9 6.92 3.75 15.53
CA HIS A 9 7.35 2.40 15.92
C HIS A 9 8.15 2.34 17.23
N GLY A 10 8.56 3.48 17.78
CA GLY A 10 9.44 3.55 18.94
C GLY A 10 10.77 2.85 18.69
N GLU A 11 11.25 2.09 19.68
CA GLU A 11 12.47 1.29 19.61
C GLU A 11 12.47 0.26 18.48
N ARG A 12 11.29 -0.19 18.02
CA ARG A 12 11.17 -1.18 16.93
C ARG A 12 11.66 -0.63 15.60
N ALA A 13 11.76 0.70 15.47
CA ALA A 13 12.31 1.33 14.28
C ALA A 13 13.72 0.80 13.97
N GLU A 14 14.54 0.52 14.99
CA GLU A 14 15.90 0.00 14.81
C GLU A 14 15.98 -1.28 13.96
N LYS A 15 14.89 -2.06 13.90
CA LYS A 15 14.83 -3.28 13.08
C LYS A 15 14.88 -3.05 11.58
N PHE A 16 14.49 -1.86 11.11
CA PHE A 16 14.41 -1.54 9.69
C PHE A 16 15.13 -0.25 9.28
N LEU A 17 15.62 0.52 10.26
CA LEU A 17 16.49 1.65 9.99
C LEU A 17 17.88 1.13 9.60
N SER A 18 18.15 1.07 8.30
CA SER A 18 19.46 0.71 7.75
C SER A 18 20.08 1.88 6.99
N ASN A 19 21.40 1.79 6.74
CA ASN A 19 22.14 2.68 5.85
C ASN A 19 22.07 2.25 4.37
N ASP A 20 21.26 1.24 4.05
CA ASP A 20 21.06 0.82 2.68
C ASP A 20 20.16 1.83 1.93
N LYS A 21 20.57 2.19 0.72
CA LYS A 21 19.87 3.20 -0.09
C LYS A 21 18.46 2.76 -0.46
N LYS A 22 18.25 1.46 -0.69
CA LYS A 22 16.93 0.94 -1.04
C LYS A 22 16.02 1.00 0.17
N SER A 23 16.46 0.52 1.34
CA SER A 23 15.66 0.62 2.57
C SER A 23 15.32 2.07 2.94
N GLN A 24 16.21 3.02 2.68
CA GLN A 24 16.00 4.45 2.91
C GLN A 24 15.08 5.13 1.88
N ALA A 25 14.78 4.49 0.75
CA ALA A 25 13.95 5.07 -0.29
C ALA A 25 12.54 5.38 0.25
N VAL A 26 12.06 6.58 0.00
CA VAL A 26 10.73 7.02 0.46
C VAL A 26 9.66 6.48 -0.47
N ILE A 27 8.67 5.83 0.12
CA ILE A 27 7.47 5.33 -0.56
C ILE A 27 6.29 6.29 -0.36
N CYS A 28 6.20 6.94 0.81
CA CYS A 28 5.17 7.95 1.08
C CYS A 28 5.80 9.21 1.66
N GLU A 29 5.78 10.28 0.89
CA GLU A 29 6.36 11.58 1.25
C GLU A 29 5.55 12.27 2.35
N CYS A 30 4.22 12.10 2.35
CA CYS A 30 3.36 12.76 3.32
C CYS A 30 3.56 12.23 4.76
N GLU A 31 3.81 10.94 4.90
CA GLU A 31 3.94 10.27 6.20
C GLU A 31 5.39 9.81 6.47
N MET A 32 6.30 10.10 5.53
CA MET A 32 7.71 9.72 5.55
C MET A 32 7.91 8.22 5.77
N VAL A 33 7.13 7.41 5.06
CA VAL A 33 7.23 5.93 5.08
C VAL A 33 8.31 5.50 4.09
N THR A 34 9.24 4.66 4.55
CA THR A 34 10.36 4.16 3.74
C THR A 34 10.13 2.74 3.25
N CYS A 35 10.91 2.30 2.26
CA CYS A 35 10.86 0.93 1.74
C CYS A 35 11.19 -0.10 2.82
N GLY A 36 12.19 0.16 3.66
CA GLY A 36 12.56 -0.73 4.76
C GLY A 36 11.45 -0.87 5.80
N GLU A 37 10.69 0.20 6.04
CA GLU A 37 9.51 0.12 6.91
C GLU A 37 8.38 -0.73 6.31
N VAL A 38 8.15 -0.62 5.01
CA VAL A 38 7.16 -1.47 4.31
C VAL A 38 7.59 -2.94 4.32
N GLU A 39 8.87 -3.21 4.08
CA GLU A 39 9.44 -4.55 4.19
C GLU A 39 9.23 -5.14 5.60
N TYR A 40 9.58 -4.38 6.64
CA TYR A 40 9.35 -4.76 8.04
C TYR A 40 7.88 -5.01 8.33
N ALA A 41 6.98 -4.17 7.83
CA ALA A 41 5.56 -4.35 8.02
C ALA A 41 5.06 -5.66 7.41
N ILE A 42 5.48 -5.97 6.18
CA ILE A 42 5.08 -7.20 5.47
C ILE A 42 5.65 -8.44 6.15
N LYS A 43 6.92 -8.41 6.57
CA LYS A 43 7.62 -9.59 7.12
C LYS A 43 7.31 -9.86 8.59
N ASP A 44 7.16 -8.82 9.40
CA ASP A 44 7.14 -8.95 10.87
C ASP A 44 5.81 -8.52 11.51
N LEU A 45 4.93 -7.82 10.80
CA LEU A 45 3.70 -7.22 11.36
C LEU A 45 2.38 -7.81 10.86
N ASP A 46 2.46 -8.94 10.15
CA ASP A 46 1.30 -9.65 9.61
C ASP A 46 0.48 -8.76 8.65
N VAL A 47 1.16 -8.13 7.70
CA VAL A 47 0.54 -7.25 6.70
C VAL A 47 0.37 -7.99 5.38
N HIS A 48 -0.87 -8.11 4.92
CA HIS A 48 -1.20 -8.87 3.71
C HIS A 48 -1.78 -8.04 2.57
N ASN A 49 -2.20 -6.81 2.85
CA ASN A 49 -2.78 -5.87 1.89
C ASN A 49 -2.40 -4.41 2.25
N LEU A 50 -2.76 -3.48 1.38
CA LEU A 50 -2.47 -2.06 1.59
C LEU A 50 -3.27 -1.42 2.74
N VAL A 51 -4.43 -1.96 3.11
CA VAL A 51 -5.22 -1.46 4.24
C VAL A 51 -4.52 -1.78 5.56
N ASP A 52 -3.96 -2.97 5.69
CA ASP A 52 -3.15 -3.37 6.85
C ASP A 52 -1.85 -2.57 6.89
N LEU A 53 -1.20 -2.39 5.74
CA LEU A 53 -0.01 -1.55 5.64
C LEU A 53 -0.31 -0.12 6.10
N ARG A 54 -1.46 0.45 5.67
CA ARG A 54 -1.95 1.75 6.14
C ARG A 54 -2.13 1.78 7.64
N ARG A 55 -2.72 0.75 8.26
CA ARG A 55 -2.90 0.69 9.73
C ARG A 55 -1.56 0.66 10.49
N ARG A 56 -0.55 -0.05 9.95
CA ARG A 56 0.77 -0.20 10.60
C ARG A 56 1.73 0.96 10.36
N THR A 57 1.67 1.58 9.18
CA THR A 57 2.66 2.57 8.72
C THR A 57 2.04 3.92 8.40
N ARG A 58 0.73 4.09 8.52
CA ARG A 58 0.02 5.31 8.09
C ARG A 58 0.16 5.62 6.59
N ILE A 59 0.62 4.69 5.76
CA ILE A 59 0.70 4.94 4.31
C ILE A 59 -0.67 5.35 3.75
N GLY A 60 -0.67 6.42 2.97
CA GLY A 60 -1.87 7.07 2.45
C GLY A 60 -2.74 7.80 3.47
N MET A 61 -2.33 7.95 4.74
CA MET A 61 -3.09 8.77 5.71
C MET A 61 -2.78 10.27 5.62
N GLY A 62 -1.77 10.66 4.85
CA GLY A 62 -1.41 12.05 4.61
C GLY A 62 -2.41 12.79 3.72
N PRO A 63 -2.20 14.10 3.47
CA PRO A 63 -3.13 14.93 2.69
C PRO A 63 -3.41 14.42 1.27
N CYS A 64 -2.46 13.71 0.64
CA CYS A 64 -2.69 13.08 -0.66
C CYS A 64 -3.58 11.82 -0.61
N GLN A 65 -4.03 11.39 0.57
CA GLN A 65 -4.92 10.24 0.80
C GLN A 65 -4.50 8.90 0.16
N GLY A 66 -3.22 8.75 -0.20
CA GLY A 66 -2.69 7.55 -0.87
C GLY A 66 -2.52 7.69 -2.37
N GLU A 67 -2.86 8.83 -2.95
CA GLU A 67 -2.86 9.06 -4.39
C GLU A 67 -1.51 8.77 -5.06
N LEU A 68 -0.39 9.09 -4.41
CA LEU A 68 0.94 8.91 -5.01
C LEU A 68 1.71 7.68 -4.50
N CYS A 69 1.36 7.15 -3.33
CA CYS A 69 2.13 6.09 -2.68
C CYS A 69 1.51 4.70 -2.83
N SER A 70 0.23 4.59 -3.18
CA SER A 70 -0.48 3.30 -3.18
C SER A 70 0.07 2.33 -4.23
N TYR A 71 0.29 2.78 -5.46
CA TYR A 71 0.86 1.90 -6.51
C TYR A 71 2.30 1.45 -6.16
N ARG A 72 3.12 2.37 -5.61
CA ARG A 72 4.49 2.06 -5.17
C ARG A 72 4.48 1.00 -4.07
N ALA A 73 3.60 1.17 -3.09
CA ALA A 73 3.43 0.22 -2.00
C ALA A 73 2.90 -1.13 -2.50
N ALA A 74 1.96 -1.13 -3.44
CA ALA A 74 1.44 -2.36 -4.05
C ALA A 74 2.57 -3.18 -4.70
N GLY A 75 3.46 -2.53 -5.44
CA GLY A 75 4.63 -3.19 -6.04
C GLY A 75 5.54 -3.88 -5.03
N LEU A 76 5.66 -3.34 -3.81
CA LEU A 76 6.48 -3.94 -2.75
C LEU A 76 5.89 -5.24 -2.19
N PHE A 77 4.60 -5.51 -2.37
CA PHE A 77 4.02 -6.82 -2.04
C PHE A 77 4.48 -7.91 -3.01
N SER A 78 4.85 -7.55 -4.24
CA SER A 78 5.46 -8.52 -5.15
C SER A 78 6.87 -8.89 -4.71
N GLU A 79 7.63 -7.91 -4.21
CA GLU A 79 8.99 -8.14 -3.75
C GLU A 79 9.05 -8.85 -2.39
N TYR A 80 8.29 -8.39 -1.40
CA TYR A 80 8.40 -8.85 -0.01
C TYR A 80 7.26 -9.76 0.43
N GLY A 81 6.09 -9.65 -0.20
CA GLY A 81 4.86 -10.33 0.19
C GLY A 81 4.54 -11.60 -0.60
N LYS A 82 5.47 -12.05 -1.47
CA LYS A 82 5.30 -13.20 -2.38
C LYS A 82 4.02 -13.12 -3.25
N LYS A 83 3.58 -11.90 -3.57
CA LYS A 83 2.43 -11.70 -4.46
C LYS A 83 2.89 -11.66 -5.92
N THR A 84 2.08 -12.21 -6.81
CA THR A 84 2.30 -11.99 -8.25
C THR A 84 2.00 -10.53 -8.61
N GLY A 85 2.47 -10.08 -9.77
CA GLY A 85 2.12 -8.73 -10.26
C GLY A 85 0.60 -8.52 -10.33
N ASN A 86 -0.14 -9.53 -10.79
CA ASN A 86 -1.61 -9.45 -10.84
C ASN A 86 -2.25 -9.33 -9.45
N GLN A 87 -1.80 -10.16 -8.49
CA GLN A 87 -2.27 -10.07 -7.11
C GLN A 87 -1.96 -8.70 -6.49
N ALA A 88 -0.78 -8.15 -6.75
CA ALA A 88 -0.41 -6.81 -6.28
C ALA A 88 -1.29 -5.71 -6.90
N SER A 89 -1.65 -5.82 -8.18
CA SER A 89 -2.61 -4.91 -8.82
C SER A 89 -3.98 -4.95 -8.17
N HIS A 90 -4.48 -6.13 -7.79
CA HIS A 90 -5.74 -6.22 -7.06
C HIS A 90 -5.65 -5.66 -5.64
N LEU A 91 -4.51 -5.77 -4.95
CA LEU A 91 -4.32 -5.08 -3.66
C LEU A 91 -4.43 -3.55 -3.81
N LEU A 92 -4.00 -3.02 -4.95
CA LEU A 92 -4.16 -1.60 -5.28
C LEU A 92 -5.62 -1.24 -5.54
N GLU A 93 -6.31 -2.00 -6.39
CA GLU A 93 -7.74 -1.86 -6.68
C GLU A 93 -8.57 -1.86 -5.38
N GLU A 94 -8.40 -2.88 -4.54
CA GLU A 94 -9.09 -3.01 -3.24
C GLU A 94 -8.86 -1.78 -2.35
N PHE A 95 -7.64 -1.26 -2.33
CA PHE A 95 -7.33 -0.07 -1.55
C PHE A 95 -8.04 1.18 -2.06
N LEU A 96 -8.07 1.38 -3.38
CA LEU A 96 -8.79 2.52 -3.99
C LEU A 96 -10.30 2.42 -3.73
N GLU A 97 -10.86 1.22 -3.78
CA GLU A 97 -12.28 0.98 -3.45
C GLU A 97 -12.59 1.28 -1.98
N GLU A 98 -11.73 0.88 -1.04
CA GLU A 98 -11.89 1.25 0.37
C GLU A 98 -11.79 2.76 0.60
N ARG A 99 -10.99 3.48 -0.22
CA ARG A 99 -10.94 4.94 -0.19
C ARG A 99 -12.21 5.56 -0.73
N TRP A 100 -12.69 5.07 -1.86
CA TRP A 100 -13.93 5.51 -2.48
C TRP A 100 -15.12 5.37 -1.53
N LYS A 101 -15.26 4.23 -0.85
CA LYS A 101 -16.31 3.99 0.16
C LYS A 101 -16.31 5.05 1.27
N GLY A 102 -15.13 5.52 1.70
CA GLY A 102 -14.99 6.55 2.71
C GLY A 102 -15.34 7.96 2.22
N ILE A 103 -15.08 8.28 0.95
CA ILE A 103 -15.31 9.61 0.36
C ILE A 103 -16.75 9.77 -0.14
N LYS A 104 -17.37 8.68 -0.60
CA LYS A 104 -18.72 8.68 -1.20
C LYS A 104 -19.77 9.51 -0.43
N PRO A 105 -19.86 9.48 0.91
CA PRO A 105 -20.84 10.27 1.65
C PRO A 105 -20.62 11.79 1.60
N VAL A 106 -19.43 12.24 1.20
CA VAL A 106 -19.02 13.66 1.11
C VAL A 106 -18.55 14.04 -0.30
N PHE A 107 -18.97 13.27 -1.31
CA PHE A 107 -18.50 13.41 -2.69
C PHE A 107 -19.14 14.59 -3.42
N TRP A 108 -18.75 15.79 -3.03
CA TRP A 108 -19.12 17.06 -3.66
C TRP A 108 -18.02 18.11 -3.47
N GLY A 109 -18.05 19.16 -4.28
CA GLY A 109 -17.07 20.25 -4.19
C GLY A 109 -15.63 19.75 -4.42
N ASP A 110 -14.76 19.97 -3.45
CA ASP A 110 -13.33 19.62 -3.54
C ASP A 110 -13.12 18.11 -3.59
N ALA A 111 -13.89 17.34 -2.81
CA ALA A 111 -13.80 15.89 -2.79
C ALA A 111 -14.14 15.26 -4.17
N LEU A 112 -15.02 15.90 -4.94
CA LEU A 112 -15.32 15.48 -6.32
C LEU A 112 -14.10 15.70 -7.22
N ARG A 113 -13.43 16.85 -7.09
CA ARG A 113 -12.24 17.18 -7.89
C ARG A 113 -11.06 16.27 -7.57
N GLU A 114 -10.85 15.98 -6.29
CA GLU A 114 -9.83 15.03 -5.84
C GLU A 114 -10.13 13.62 -6.34
N GLY A 115 -11.38 13.15 -6.24
CA GLY A 115 -11.78 11.84 -6.74
C GLY A 115 -11.59 11.69 -8.25
N GLU A 116 -11.92 12.71 -9.03
CA GLU A 116 -11.70 12.72 -10.49
C GLU A 116 -10.19 12.68 -10.83
N PHE A 117 -9.37 13.40 -10.08
CA PHE A 117 -7.92 13.38 -10.28
C PHE A 117 -7.31 12.02 -9.95
N THR A 118 -7.73 11.41 -8.84
CA THR A 118 -7.33 10.04 -8.48
C THR A 118 -7.79 9.04 -9.54
N TYR A 119 -9.03 9.14 -10.02
CA TYR A 119 -9.53 8.29 -11.11
C TYR A 119 -8.66 8.45 -12.38
N TRP A 120 -8.35 9.68 -12.78
CA TRP A 120 -7.51 9.92 -13.97
C TRP A 120 -6.10 9.34 -13.84
N ILE A 121 -5.47 9.42 -12.65
CA ILE A 121 -4.17 8.81 -12.40
C ILE A 121 -4.26 7.28 -12.51
N TYR A 122 -5.18 6.66 -11.77
CA TYR A 122 -5.16 5.22 -11.61
C TYR A 122 -5.80 4.47 -12.77
N GLU A 123 -6.92 4.98 -13.28
CA GLU A 123 -7.54 4.41 -14.47
C GLU A 123 -6.73 4.75 -15.72
N GLY A 124 -6.30 6.00 -15.87
CA GLY A 124 -5.59 6.45 -17.08
C GLY A 124 -4.20 5.84 -17.24
N LEU A 125 -3.48 5.57 -16.14
CA LEU A 125 -2.13 4.96 -16.21
C LEU A 125 -2.15 3.44 -16.13
N PHE A 126 -3.05 2.86 -15.33
CA PHE A 126 -3.00 1.43 -15.00
C PHE A 126 -4.23 0.64 -15.47
N GLY A 127 -5.31 1.29 -15.90
CA GLY A 127 -6.56 0.59 -16.24
C GLY A 127 -7.08 -0.24 -15.07
N VAL A 128 -7.08 0.33 -13.85
CA VAL A 128 -7.33 -0.42 -12.61
C VAL A 128 -8.73 -1.05 -12.56
N SER A 129 -9.69 -0.55 -13.35
CA SER A 129 -11.02 -1.14 -13.48
C SER A 129 -11.11 -2.38 -14.39
N ASP A 130 -10.07 -2.67 -15.17
CA ASP A 130 -10.01 -3.77 -16.14
C ASP A 130 -8.80 -4.69 -15.86
N LEU A 131 -8.65 -5.10 -14.60
CA LEU A 131 -7.59 -6.03 -14.21
C LEU A 131 -7.92 -7.47 -14.64
N PRO A 132 -6.91 -8.26 -15.08
CA PRO A 132 -7.12 -9.65 -15.44
C PRO A 132 -7.51 -10.47 -14.21
N GLU A 133 -8.46 -11.40 -14.37
CA GLU A 133 -8.93 -12.24 -13.26
C GLU A 133 -7.78 -12.92 -12.51
N GLN A 134 -7.91 -12.99 -11.18
CA GLN A 134 -6.98 -13.76 -10.37
C GLN A 134 -7.13 -15.24 -10.72
N ALA A 135 -6.02 -15.90 -11.08
CA ALA A 135 -5.99 -17.35 -11.16
C ALA A 135 -6.39 -17.93 -9.80
N THR A 136 -7.52 -18.61 -9.74
CA THR A 136 -7.96 -19.35 -8.55
C THR A 136 -6.98 -20.49 -8.31
N THR A 137 -6.01 -20.28 -7.41
CA THR A 137 -5.29 -21.40 -6.81
C THR A 137 -6.28 -22.16 -5.94
N SER A 138 -6.90 -23.19 -6.49
CA SER A 138 -7.54 -24.25 -5.71
C SER A 138 -6.46 -24.89 -4.85
N ALA A 139 -6.35 -24.48 -3.59
CA ALA A 139 -5.53 -25.17 -2.62
C ALA A 139 -6.15 -26.53 -2.35
N THR A 140 -5.62 -27.56 -3.00
CA THR A 140 -5.62 -28.91 -2.42
C THR A 140 -4.59 -28.88 -1.30
N ASP A 141 -5.04 -28.65 -0.08
CA ASP A 141 -4.29 -29.00 1.12
C ASP A 141 -4.23 -30.54 1.17
N GLU A 142 -3.22 -31.13 0.53
CA GLU A 142 -2.82 -32.50 0.83
C GLU A 142 -2.15 -32.51 2.20
N GLU A 143 -2.99 -32.75 3.20
CA GLU A 143 -2.70 -33.36 4.48
C GLU A 143 -1.74 -34.55 4.28
N THR A 144 -0.48 -34.40 4.65
CA THR A 144 0.41 -35.55 4.86
C THR A 144 1.08 -35.45 6.22
N ALA A 145 0.72 -36.45 7.02
CA ALA A 145 1.25 -36.82 8.32
C ALA A 145 2.72 -37.26 8.29
#